data_AF-A0A8J8AIM9-F1
#
_entry.id   AF-A0A8J8AIM9-F1
#
_cell.length_a   1.000
_cell.length_b   1.000
_cell.length_c   1.000
_cell.angle_alpha   90.00
_cell.angle_beta   90.00
_cell.angle_gamma   90.00
#
_symmetry.space_group_name_H-M   'P 1'
#
loop_
_entity.id
_entity.type
_entity.pdbx_description
1 polymer ?
#
loop_
_entity_poly.entity_id
_entity_poly.type
_entity_poly.pdbx_seq_one_letter_code
_entity_poly.pdbx_strand_id
1 'polypeptide(L)'
;MCKMAHFGNCDPETADQEYCIFHKPNKSEEEEAVEFYRKFLERFKPRIEEIEVKRQKVKRLVFEEPVDARGFVFPEVPDVTIEHEFTTKEGKALTVELPLREAIFKWAVFKSTVYFNAAKFEGSIRFDNSVFYGETSFSEAIFTDCSFMEVKFKKTVWFNSSISIGKSYPLELGNKQYSYSALNFFKAEFFEDVFFQKANFCLTVHFGETKFYKTADFYNVTFCFKTSFHMCEFRSTANFQNSLFLPSSFQKRWPLMISLKSPYHYNVSYIFARSTFKDVAAFDFAEFGECIFNFATFEKGASFKSAKFYDEARFEEVLFEDTVEFQDAVFKGDALFTNSTFERLAIFTGKPDDEKYKFEGKLSFEYCDIYKGIQIDLPREWFKLSEAFIEAMRIQKLSYERLGRYEDADRVLVSLKREQRKAKNIVIRFFEWLLLDWSSEYLTNPKKILRTSGVVIIVFGLIYWIAGCVDFCILRQLSITNCLEFSSGPICSGGIKYGCTGNFVGDLLNSLYFSTVTFTTLGFGDLAPTGLMKAFAATEALLGAILMAALVSVGVQKITM
;
A
#
# COMPACT_ATOMS: atom_id res chain seq x y z
N MET A 1 32.71 -24.75 40.55
CA MET A 1 33.11 -24.31 39.20
C MET A 1 31.95 -23.58 38.56
N CYS A 2 32.24 -22.44 37.94
CA CYS A 2 31.22 -21.58 37.35
C CYS A 2 30.37 -22.34 36.31
N LYS A 3 29.04 -22.23 36.40
CA LYS A 3 28.10 -22.85 35.44
C LYS A 3 28.29 -22.38 33.99
N MET A 4 28.90 -21.21 33.80
CA MET A 4 29.19 -20.60 32.50
C MET A 4 30.65 -20.79 32.05
N ALA A 5 31.42 -21.67 32.69
CA ALA A 5 32.84 -21.88 32.38
C ALA A 5 33.12 -22.35 30.94
N HIS A 6 32.13 -22.92 30.25
CA HIS A 6 32.24 -23.35 28.86
C HIS A 6 32.51 -22.19 27.87
N PHE A 7 32.25 -20.94 28.25
CA PHE A 7 32.63 -19.76 27.46
C PHE A 7 34.12 -19.41 27.55
N GLY A 8 34.86 -19.95 28.53
CA GLY A 8 36.32 -19.77 28.65
C GLY A 8 36.78 -18.37 29.09
N ASN A 9 35.87 -17.53 29.58
CA ASN A 9 36.11 -16.12 29.90
C ASN A 9 35.76 -15.75 31.36
N CYS A 10 35.72 -16.74 32.26
CA CYS A 10 35.53 -16.53 33.69
C CYS A 10 36.61 -15.63 34.31
N ASP A 11 36.21 -14.93 35.38
CA ASP A 11 37.17 -14.28 36.28
C ASP A 11 37.94 -15.37 37.07
N PRO A 12 39.29 -15.37 37.06
CA PRO A 12 40.08 -16.42 37.69
C PRO A 12 39.88 -16.51 39.21
N GLU A 13 39.62 -15.40 39.89
CA GLU A 13 39.51 -15.34 41.35
C GLU A 13 38.18 -15.90 41.87
N THR A 14 37.14 -15.87 41.04
CA THR A 14 35.79 -16.33 41.39
C THR A 14 35.31 -17.52 40.54
N ALA A 15 36.22 -18.15 39.78
CA ALA A 15 35.91 -19.25 38.86
C ALA A 15 35.46 -20.55 39.55
N ASP A 16 35.87 -20.76 40.80
CA ASP A 16 35.56 -21.92 41.63
C ASP A 16 34.13 -21.89 42.20
N GLN A 17 33.55 -20.70 42.32
CA GLN A 17 32.16 -20.47 42.76
C GLN A 17 31.12 -21.03 41.76
N GLU A 18 29.84 -21.07 42.16
CA GLU A 18 28.75 -21.49 41.26
C GLU A 18 28.62 -20.54 40.05
N TYR A 19 28.83 -19.24 40.27
CA TYR A 19 28.98 -18.22 39.25
C TYR A 19 30.16 -17.31 39.62
N CYS A 20 31.06 -17.05 38.67
CA CYS A 20 32.07 -16.01 38.84
C CYS A 20 31.45 -14.62 38.72
N ILE A 21 32.18 -13.57 39.10
CA ILE A 21 31.69 -12.18 39.06
C ILE A 21 31.12 -11.81 37.69
N PHE A 22 31.74 -12.21 36.57
CA PHE A 22 31.19 -11.88 35.24
C PHE A 22 29.86 -12.59 34.90
N HIS A 23 29.56 -13.74 35.50
CA HIS A 23 28.42 -14.58 35.14
C HIS A 23 27.31 -14.63 36.20
N LYS A 24 27.54 -14.05 37.39
CA LYS A 24 26.58 -14.02 38.49
C LYS A 24 25.32 -13.20 38.10
N PRO A 25 24.11 -13.76 38.14
CA PRO A 25 22.88 -13.01 37.90
C PRO A 25 22.49 -12.13 39.08
N ASN A 26 21.67 -11.11 38.83
CA ASN A 26 21.05 -10.23 39.84
C ASN A 26 22.05 -9.58 40.81
N LYS A 27 23.11 -8.95 40.29
CA LYS A 27 24.03 -8.16 41.13
C LYS A 27 23.35 -6.84 41.52
N SER A 28 22.51 -6.89 42.55
CA SER A 28 21.74 -5.73 43.02
C SER A 28 22.50 -4.85 44.01
N GLU A 29 23.54 -5.38 44.64
CA GLU A 29 24.38 -4.62 45.56
C GLU A 29 25.37 -3.75 44.77
N GLU A 30 25.43 -2.47 45.13
CA GLU A 30 26.26 -1.47 44.44
C GLU A 30 27.75 -1.87 44.43
N GLU A 31 28.25 -2.43 45.54
CA GLU A 31 29.64 -2.90 45.66
C GLU A 31 29.97 -4.01 44.66
N GLU A 32 29.06 -4.97 44.45
CA GLU A 32 29.24 -6.05 43.47
C GLU A 32 29.23 -5.53 42.03
N ALA A 33 28.38 -4.53 41.75
CA ALA A 33 28.33 -3.89 40.44
C ALA A 33 29.61 -3.08 40.16
N VAL A 34 30.11 -2.31 41.14
CA VAL A 34 31.38 -1.59 41.04
C VAL A 34 32.54 -2.56 40.82
N GLU A 35 32.59 -3.67 41.56
CA GLU A 35 33.64 -4.68 41.41
C GLU A 35 33.60 -5.35 40.03
N PHE A 36 32.41 -5.64 39.50
CA PHE A 36 32.25 -6.14 38.13
C PHE A 36 32.88 -5.17 37.11
N TYR A 37 32.57 -3.88 37.18
CA TYR A 37 33.11 -2.89 36.23
C TYR A 37 34.61 -2.66 36.42
N ARG A 38 35.13 -2.71 37.65
CA ARG A 38 36.57 -2.65 37.92
C ARG A 38 37.30 -3.82 37.25
N LYS A 39 36.87 -5.06 37.51
CA LYS A 39 37.45 -6.26 36.89
C LYS A 39 37.27 -6.28 35.37
N PHE A 40 36.18 -5.72 34.86
CA PHE A 40 35.97 -5.55 33.42
C PHE A 40 37.05 -4.65 32.79
N LEU A 41 37.35 -3.51 33.41
CA LEU A 41 38.41 -2.60 32.96
C LEU A 41 39.80 -3.23 33.07
N GLU A 42 40.08 -3.97 34.16
CA GLU A 42 41.35 -4.68 34.35
C GLU A 42 41.57 -5.79 33.31
N ARG A 43 40.49 -6.47 32.91
CA ARG A 43 40.53 -7.54 31.91
C ARG A 43 40.80 -7.00 30.52
N PHE A 44 40.07 -5.97 30.09
CA PHE A 44 40.11 -5.48 28.70
C PHE A 44 41.05 -4.30 28.48
N LYS A 45 41.56 -3.69 29.56
CA LYS A 45 42.60 -2.65 29.57
C LYS A 45 42.39 -1.57 28.50
N PRO A 46 41.20 -0.93 28.43
CA PRO A 46 40.96 0.09 27.43
C PRO A 46 41.90 1.27 27.65
N ARG A 47 42.24 1.96 26.56
CA ARG A 47 42.90 3.27 26.62
C ARG A 47 41.87 4.35 26.91
N ILE A 48 42.26 5.41 27.60
CA ILE A 48 41.45 6.62 27.73
C ILE A 48 41.83 7.69 26.70
N GLU A 49 40.83 8.35 26.12
CA GLU A 49 41.00 9.45 25.17
C GLU A 49 40.05 10.61 25.54
N GLU A 50 40.53 11.85 25.47
CA GLU A 50 39.71 13.04 25.65
C GLU A 50 39.31 13.62 24.29
N ILE A 51 38.02 13.85 24.10
CA ILE A 51 37.44 14.43 22.88
C ILE A 51 36.67 15.71 23.22
N GLU A 52 36.54 16.61 22.25
CA GLU A 52 35.71 17.81 22.39
C GLU A 52 34.35 17.58 21.71
N VAL A 53 33.28 17.64 22.49
CA VAL A 53 31.89 17.52 22.03
C VAL A 53 31.15 18.78 22.43
N LYS A 54 30.65 19.54 21.45
CA LYS A 54 29.89 20.79 21.70
C LYS A 54 30.60 21.76 22.68
N ARG A 55 31.93 21.90 22.56
CA ARG A 55 32.79 22.72 23.44
C ARG A 55 32.98 22.20 24.87
N GLN A 56 32.61 20.94 25.14
CA GLN A 56 32.89 20.25 26.40
C GLN A 56 33.88 19.11 26.17
N LYS A 57 34.82 18.95 27.10
CA LYS A 57 35.77 17.84 27.10
C LYS A 57 35.09 16.60 27.69
N VAL A 58 35.02 15.54 26.91
CA VAL A 58 34.45 14.24 27.29
C VAL A 58 35.55 13.20 27.22
N LYS A 59 35.70 12.40 28.28
CA LYS A 59 36.60 11.25 28.28
C LYS A 59 35.85 10.03 27.75
N ARG A 60 36.45 9.29 26.83
CA ARG A 60 35.93 8.04 26.29
C ARG A 60 36.94 6.91 26.45
N LEU A 61 36.43 5.69 26.53
CA LEU A 61 37.23 4.47 26.54
C LEU A 61 37.42 3.94 25.11
N VAL A 62 38.64 3.49 24.82
CA VAL A 62 39.03 2.91 23.53
C VAL A 62 39.55 1.50 23.76
N PHE A 63 38.77 0.52 23.34
CA PHE A 63 39.11 -0.90 23.38
C PHE A 63 39.84 -1.25 22.07
N GLU A 64 41.16 -1.38 22.16
CA GLU A 64 42.02 -1.71 21.01
C GLU A 64 41.93 -3.21 20.66
N GLU A 65 41.90 -4.07 21.68
CA GLU A 65 41.84 -5.53 21.56
C GLU A 65 40.41 -6.08 21.48
N PRO A 66 40.22 -7.34 21.03
CA PRO A 66 38.90 -7.97 21.02
C PRO A 66 38.26 -8.03 22.41
N VAL A 67 36.95 -7.73 22.47
CA VAL A 67 36.18 -7.82 23.71
C VAL A 67 35.31 -9.08 23.67
N ASP A 68 35.76 -10.12 24.38
CA ASP A 68 34.99 -11.35 24.57
C ASP A 68 34.26 -11.35 25.91
N ALA A 69 33.00 -10.90 25.86
CA ALA A 69 32.07 -10.85 26.98
C ALA A 69 30.87 -11.79 26.76
N ARG A 70 31.09 -12.93 26.08
CA ARG A 70 30.04 -13.93 25.88
C ARG A 70 29.54 -14.47 27.22
N GLY A 71 28.22 -14.57 27.37
CA GLY A 71 27.58 -15.03 28.60
C GLY A 71 27.63 -14.05 29.79
N PHE A 72 28.32 -12.91 29.67
CA PHE A 72 28.46 -11.95 30.78
C PHE A 72 27.10 -11.41 31.22
N VAL A 73 26.96 -11.16 32.52
CA VAL A 73 25.77 -10.54 33.11
C VAL A 73 26.13 -9.14 33.59
N PHE A 74 25.79 -8.13 32.80
CA PHE A 74 26.02 -6.72 33.07
C PHE A 74 24.97 -6.17 34.04
N PRO A 75 25.38 -5.71 35.24
CA PRO A 75 24.47 -5.09 36.19
C PRO A 75 24.18 -3.63 35.84
N GLU A 76 23.27 -2.99 36.60
CA GLU A 76 23.07 -1.54 36.55
C GLU A 76 24.40 -0.82 36.70
N VAL A 77 24.67 0.17 35.83
CA VAL A 77 25.89 0.98 35.97
C VAL A 77 25.74 1.86 37.21
N PRO A 78 26.58 1.68 38.25
CA PRO A 78 26.51 2.47 39.47
C PRO A 78 26.77 3.95 39.16
N ASP A 79 26.06 4.84 39.83
CA ASP A 79 26.27 6.29 39.72
C ASP A 79 27.42 6.75 40.63
N VAL A 80 28.60 6.17 40.41
CA VAL A 80 29.82 6.44 41.19
C VAL A 80 30.99 6.80 40.28
N THR A 81 31.94 7.52 40.86
CA THR A 81 33.23 7.77 40.25
C THR A 81 34.27 6.86 40.88
N ILE A 82 34.99 6.11 40.05
CA ILE A 82 36.10 5.26 40.51
C ILE A 82 37.43 5.85 40.07
N GLU A 83 38.48 5.62 40.86
CA GLU A 83 39.85 5.82 40.42
C GLU A 83 40.34 4.55 39.74
N HIS A 84 40.85 4.67 38.52
CA HIS A 84 41.42 3.54 37.79
C HIS A 84 42.64 4.01 36.97
N GLU A 85 43.64 3.14 36.87
CA GLU A 85 44.86 3.41 36.11
C GLU A 85 44.66 3.04 34.63
N PHE A 86 44.75 4.03 33.76
CA PHE A 86 44.62 3.83 32.32
C PHE A 86 45.95 4.09 31.61
N THR A 87 46.17 3.39 30.49
CA THR A 87 47.21 3.78 29.54
C THR A 87 46.68 4.91 28.67
N THR A 88 47.47 5.98 28.47
CA THR A 88 47.15 7.11 27.59
C THR A 88 47.56 6.82 26.13
N LYS A 89 47.21 7.73 25.20
CA LYS A 89 47.62 7.62 23.78
C LYS A 89 49.14 7.59 23.59
N GLU A 90 49.88 8.18 24.51
CA GLU A 90 51.34 8.23 24.52
C GLU A 90 51.99 7.02 25.23
N GLY A 91 51.18 6.05 25.69
CA GLY A 91 51.68 4.86 26.40
C GLY A 91 52.01 5.09 27.88
N LYS A 92 51.70 6.27 28.44
CA LYS A 92 51.92 6.57 29.87
C LYS A 92 50.74 6.08 30.71
N ALA A 93 51.03 5.51 31.88
CA ALA A 93 50.06 5.27 32.92
C ALA A 93 49.53 6.59 33.49
N LEU A 94 48.22 6.69 33.66
CA LEU A 94 47.53 7.83 34.22
C LEU A 94 46.36 7.34 35.08
N THR A 95 46.37 7.67 36.37
CA THR A 95 45.21 7.48 37.24
C THR A 95 44.15 8.50 36.88
N VAL A 96 42.95 8.02 36.57
CA VAL A 96 41.83 8.87 36.17
C VAL A 96 40.61 8.58 37.03
N GLU A 97 40.00 9.64 37.56
CA GLU A 97 38.63 9.62 38.05
C GLU A 97 37.66 9.40 36.89
N LEU A 98 37.01 8.23 36.89
CA LEU A 98 36.09 7.78 35.86
C LEU A 98 34.66 7.70 36.44
N PRO A 99 33.74 8.61 36.05
CA PRO A 99 32.33 8.46 36.36
C PRO A 99 31.75 7.31 35.54
N LEU A 100 31.48 6.17 36.18
CA LEU A 100 31.12 4.92 35.48
C LEU A 100 29.91 5.12 34.56
N ARG A 101 28.82 5.68 35.08
CA ARG A 101 27.55 5.90 34.37
C ARG A 101 27.69 6.73 33.08
N GLU A 102 28.58 7.72 33.08
CA GLU A 102 28.75 8.63 31.93
C GLU A 102 29.87 8.21 30.97
N ALA A 103 30.81 7.36 31.39
CA ALA A 103 32.04 7.12 30.63
C ALA A 103 32.31 5.66 30.25
N ILE A 104 31.66 4.67 30.89
CA ILE A 104 32.03 3.25 30.68
C ILE A 104 31.81 2.78 29.23
N PHE A 105 30.64 3.07 28.66
CA PHE A 105 30.27 2.65 27.29
C PHE A 105 29.80 3.80 26.40
N LYS A 106 29.38 4.92 26.99
CA LYS A 106 29.00 6.13 26.24
C LYS A 106 30.24 6.68 25.54
N TRP A 107 30.11 7.06 24.27
CA TRP A 107 31.22 7.50 23.42
C TRP A 107 32.36 6.48 23.21
N ALA A 108 32.24 5.25 23.72
CA ALA A 108 33.30 4.26 23.66
C ALA A 108 33.64 3.88 22.21
N VAL A 109 34.89 3.48 21.98
CA VAL A 109 35.36 3.04 20.67
C VAL A 109 35.89 1.61 20.79
N PHE A 110 35.29 0.70 20.02
CA PHE A 110 35.75 -0.68 19.90
C PHE A 110 36.45 -0.83 18.56
N LYS A 111 37.77 -1.03 18.57
CA LYS A 111 38.59 -1.10 17.35
C LYS A 111 38.59 -2.48 16.71
N SER A 112 38.48 -3.51 17.53
CA SER A 112 38.48 -4.91 17.11
C SER A 112 37.10 -5.55 17.31
N THR A 113 37.01 -6.85 17.08
CA THR A 113 35.78 -7.66 17.16
C THR A 113 35.23 -7.70 18.59
N VAL A 114 33.91 -7.67 18.72
CA VAL A 114 33.21 -7.67 20.01
C VAL A 114 32.18 -8.81 20.07
N TYR A 115 32.29 -9.66 21.09
CA TYR A 115 31.39 -10.78 21.32
C TYR A 115 30.62 -10.59 22.63
N PHE A 116 29.34 -10.25 22.49
CA PHE A 116 28.32 -10.23 23.54
C PHE A 116 27.29 -11.37 23.37
N ASN A 117 27.67 -12.48 22.71
CA ASN A 117 26.76 -13.60 22.52
C ASN A 117 26.25 -14.12 23.87
N ALA A 118 24.94 -14.36 23.99
CA ALA A 118 24.30 -14.81 25.22
C ALA A 118 24.54 -13.91 26.45
N ALA A 119 25.04 -12.69 26.26
CA ALA A 119 25.22 -11.74 27.35
C ALA A 119 23.85 -11.23 27.85
N LYS A 120 23.75 -10.96 29.15
CA LYS A 120 22.55 -10.40 29.78
C LYS A 120 22.85 -8.99 30.26
N PHE A 121 22.14 -8.02 29.73
CA PHE A 121 22.19 -6.63 30.18
C PHE A 121 21.02 -6.40 31.14
N GLU A 122 21.19 -6.80 32.40
CA GLU A 122 20.15 -6.72 33.43
C GLU A 122 19.88 -5.28 33.88
N GLY A 123 20.92 -4.44 33.83
CA GLY A 123 20.85 -3.00 34.14
C GLY A 123 20.58 -2.09 32.94
N SER A 124 20.50 -0.79 33.23
CA SER A 124 20.47 0.31 32.28
C SER A 124 21.86 0.56 31.70
N ILE A 125 22.07 0.13 30.45
CA ILE A 125 23.37 0.22 29.76
C ILE A 125 23.25 1.19 28.57
N ARG A 126 24.20 2.12 28.45
CA ARG A 126 24.20 3.16 27.41
C ARG A 126 25.46 3.05 26.55
N PHE A 127 25.32 2.56 25.33
CA PHE A 127 26.32 2.59 24.26
C PHE A 127 26.18 3.84 23.38
N ASP A 128 25.54 4.89 23.89
CA ASP A 128 25.20 6.07 23.08
C ASP A 128 26.46 6.73 22.54
N ASN A 129 26.42 7.15 21.26
CA ASN A 129 27.53 7.76 20.53
C ASN A 129 28.79 6.88 20.40
N SER A 130 28.72 5.59 20.77
CA SER A 130 29.84 4.68 20.62
C SER A 130 30.09 4.29 19.16
N VAL A 131 31.30 3.82 18.86
CA VAL A 131 31.70 3.39 17.51
C VAL A 131 32.36 2.02 17.56
N PHE A 132 31.79 1.08 16.83
CA PHE A 132 32.33 -0.27 16.65
C PHE A 132 32.95 -0.38 15.25
N TYR A 133 34.28 -0.53 15.19
CA TYR A 133 35.03 -0.71 13.95
C TYR A 133 35.14 -2.18 13.53
N GLY A 134 35.14 -3.09 14.50
CA GLY A 134 35.13 -4.53 14.26
C GLY A 134 33.72 -5.09 14.09
N GLU A 135 33.66 -6.36 13.71
CA GLU A 135 32.44 -7.17 13.73
C GLU A 135 31.89 -7.27 15.16
N THR A 136 30.57 -7.21 15.32
CA THR A 136 29.95 -7.23 16.66
C THR A 136 28.80 -8.22 16.71
N SER A 137 28.81 -9.12 17.69
CA SER A 137 27.70 -10.06 17.90
C SER A 137 27.06 -9.89 19.26
N PHE A 138 25.76 -9.61 19.25
CA PHE A 138 24.80 -9.68 20.35
C PHE A 138 23.83 -10.86 20.19
N SER A 139 24.21 -11.89 19.44
CA SER A 139 23.33 -13.03 19.21
C SER A 139 22.96 -13.71 20.53
N GLU A 140 21.69 -14.03 20.73
CA GLU A 140 21.14 -14.60 21.96
C GLU A 140 21.27 -13.70 23.20
N ALA A 141 21.67 -12.42 23.02
CA ALA A 141 21.75 -11.48 24.13
C ALA A 141 20.36 -11.13 24.67
N ILE A 142 20.31 -10.83 25.97
CA ILE A 142 19.09 -10.41 26.68
C ILE A 142 19.25 -8.95 27.10
N PHE A 143 18.33 -8.09 26.65
CA PHE A 143 18.35 -6.65 26.90
C PHE A 143 17.21 -6.24 27.83
N THR A 144 17.54 -5.67 29.00
CA THR A 144 16.54 -5.09 29.91
C THR A 144 16.27 -3.63 29.62
N ASP A 145 17.31 -2.80 29.67
CA ASP A 145 17.28 -1.39 29.27
C ASP A 145 18.62 -1.04 28.63
N CYS A 146 18.66 -0.99 27.30
CA CYS A 146 19.87 -0.77 26.53
C CYS A 146 19.67 0.32 25.48
N SER A 147 20.58 1.27 25.47
CA SER A 147 20.57 2.36 24.48
C SER A 147 21.78 2.28 23.57
N PHE A 148 21.52 2.42 22.28
CA PHE A 148 22.44 2.49 21.16
C PHE A 148 22.17 3.78 20.38
N MET A 149 21.79 4.86 21.05
CA MET A 149 21.47 6.12 20.38
C MET A 149 22.71 6.67 19.68
N GLU A 150 22.57 7.04 18.42
CA GLU A 150 23.68 7.60 17.60
C GLU A 150 24.91 6.68 17.54
N VAL A 151 24.76 5.37 17.79
CA VAL A 151 25.84 4.39 17.65
C VAL A 151 26.23 4.20 16.19
N LYS A 152 27.49 3.88 15.93
CA LYS A 152 28.00 3.58 14.59
C LYS A 152 28.64 2.22 14.54
N PHE A 153 28.03 1.29 13.81
CA PHE A 153 28.60 -0.02 13.51
C PHE A 153 29.20 -0.02 12.10
N LYS A 154 30.53 -0.10 12.01
CA LYS A 154 31.27 -0.02 10.74
C LYS A 154 31.39 -1.35 10.01
N LYS A 155 31.05 -2.44 10.68
CA LYS A 155 31.05 -3.81 10.16
C LYS A 155 29.75 -4.51 10.53
N THR A 156 29.61 -5.74 10.05
CA THR A 156 28.44 -6.57 10.23
C THR A 156 28.09 -6.75 11.71
N VAL A 157 26.79 -6.72 12.02
CA VAL A 157 26.29 -6.89 13.39
C VAL A 157 25.22 -7.96 13.46
N TRP A 158 25.29 -8.83 14.46
CA TRP A 158 24.30 -9.88 14.69
C TRP A 158 23.59 -9.70 16.02
N PHE A 159 22.27 -9.54 15.97
CA PHE A 159 21.32 -9.57 17.09
C PHE A 159 20.40 -10.81 16.99
N ASN A 160 20.86 -11.87 16.30
CA ASN A 160 20.08 -13.06 16.03
C ASN A 160 19.60 -13.71 17.33
N SER A 161 18.32 -14.11 17.38
CA SER A 161 17.69 -14.72 18.56
C SER A 161 17.83 -13.89 19.84
N SER A 162 18.11 -12.59 19.74
CA SER A 162 18.18 -11.71 20.90
C SER A 162 16.79 -11.48 21.49
N ILE A 163 16.74 -11.18 22.78
CA ILE A 163 15.52 -11.00 23.53
C ILE A 163 15.56 -9.64 24.22
N SER A 164 14.50 -8.85 24.13
CA SER A 164 14.33 -7.67 24.99
C SER A 164 13.19 -7.91 25.97
N ILE A 165 13.45 -7.84 27.27
CA ILE A 165 12.50 -8.10 28.38
C ILE A 165 12.65 -7.03 29.46
N GLY A 166 11.75 -6.92 30.43
CA GLY A 166 11.91 -5.96 31.53
C GLY A 166 10.60 -5.25 31.90
N LYS A 167 10.70 -4.10 32.59
CA LYS A 167 9.55 -3.32 33.06
C LYS A 167 9.38 -2.07 32.19
N SER A 168 8.21 -1.92 31.56
CA SER A 168 7.81 -0.67 30.94
C SER A 168 7.30 0.29 32.01
N TYR A 169 8.06 1.37 32.25
CA TYR A 169 7.59 2.47 33.10
C TYR A 169 7.05 3.59 32.21
N PRO A 170 5.81 4.06 32.39
CA PRO A 170 5.41 5.34 31.85
C PRO A 170 6.13 6.44 32.65
N LEU A 171 7.03 7.21 32.02
CA LEU A 171 7.49 8.46 32.62
C LEU A 171 6.59 9.60 32.16
N GLU A 172 5.97 10.30 33.12
CA GLU A 172 5.34 11.58 32.90
C GLU A 172 6.36 12.69 33.19
N LEU A 173 6.81 13.40 32.15
CA LEU A 173 7.49 14.69 32.30
C LEU A 173 6.56 15.78 31.72
N GLY A 174 5.70 16.34 32.57
CA GLY A 174 4.69 17.31 32.16
C GLY A 174 3.64 16.73 31.19
N ASN A 175 3.12 17.55 30.28
CA ASN A 175 2.11 17.14 29.28
C ASN A 175 2.66 16.26 28.13
N LYS A 176 3.89 15.75 28.22
CA LYS A 176 4.50 14.85 27.22
C LYS A 176 4.89 13.54 27.90
N GLN A 177 4.24 12.47 27.46
CA GLN A 177 4.52 11.11 27.91
C GLN A 177 5.59 10.51 26.99
N TYR A 178 6.76 10.20 27.54
CA TYR A 178 7.82 9.50 26.80
C TYR A 178 7.71 8.01 27.14
N SER A 179 7.64 7.16 26.12
CA SER A 179 7.82 5.72 26.32
C SER A 179 9.32 5.46 26.47
N TYR A 180 9.74 4.87 27.59
CA TYR A 180 11.07 4.25 27.61
C TYR A 180 11.09 3.16 26.54
N SER A 181 12.11 3.22 25.68
CA SER A 181 12.50 2.12 24.81
C SER A 181 13.43 1.22 25.62
N ALA A 182 13.07 -0.04 25.79
CA ALA A 182 13.96 -1.03 26.41
C ALA A 182 15.19 -1.30 25.54
N LEU A 183 15.05 -1.08 24.23
CA LEU A 183 16.13 -1.13 23.28
C LEU A 183 16.02 0.06 22.32
N ASN A 184 17.00 0.96 22.36
CA ASN A 184 16.97 2.20 21.60
C ASN A 184 18.04 2.23 20.51
N PHE A 185 17.67 2.27 19.24
CA PHE A 185 18.57 2.47 18.11
C PHE A 185 18.38 3.83 17.44
N PHE A 186 17.75 4.80 18.12
CA PHE A 186 17.47 6.11 17.53
C PHE A 186 18.74 6.75 16.95
N LYS A 187 18.70 7.11 15.65
CA LYS A 187 19.84 7.64 14.89
C LYS A 187 21.08 6.74 14.82
N ALA A 188 20.95 5.45 15.11
CA ALA A 188 22.03 4.49 14.87
C ALA A 188 22.37 4.39 13.38
N GLU A 189 23.62 4.08 13.06
CA GLU A 189 24.09 3.88 11.69
C GLU A 189 24.76 2.50 11.54
N PHE A 190 24.20 1.67 10.65
CA PHE A 190 24.72 0.35 10.27
C PHE A 190 25.31 0.41 8.86
N PHE A 191 26.64 0.43 8.76
CA PHE A 191 27.35 0.62 7.49
C PHE A 191 27.45 -0.67 6.65
N GLU A 192 27.37 -1.84 7.28
CA GLU A 192 27.30 -3.17 6.66
C GLU A 192 26.01 -3.87 7.09
N ASP A 193 25.85 -5.15 6.72
CA ASP A 193 24.64 -5.92 7.02
C ASP A 193 24.37 -6.02 8.53
N VAL A 194 23.09 -6.00 8.90
CA VAL A 194 22.63 -6.22 10.28
C VAL A 194 21.55 -7.29 10.31
N PHE A 195 21.71 -8.25 11.22
CA PHE A 195 20.83 -9.41 11.34
C PHE A 195 20.12 -9.42 12.69
N PHE A 196 18.80 -9.38 12.69
CA PHE A 196 17.91 -9.53 13.85
C PHE A 196 17.12 -10.85 13.77
N GLN A 197 17.58 -11.82 12.99
CA GLN A 197 16.80 -13.01 12.66
C GLN A 197 16.32 -13.73 13.93
N LYS A 198 15.03 -14.07 14.00
CA LYS A 198 14.42 -14.76 15.15
C LYS A 198 14.49 -13.99 16.48
N ALA A 199 14.81 -12.70 16.48
CA ALA A 199 14.77 -11.89 17.69
C ALA A 199 13.34 -11.77 18.22
N ASN A 200 13.22 -11.69 19.54
CA ASN A 200 11.94 -11.51 20.24
C ASN A 200 12.00 -10.25 21.11
N PHE A 201 11.38 -9.19 20.62
CA PHE A 201 11.29 -7.92 21.31
C PHE A 201 10.04 -7.88 22.19
N CYS A 202 10.17 -8.39 23.42
CA CYS A 202 9.13 -8.39 24.43
C CYS A 202 8.92 -7.02 25.12
N LEU A 203 9.55 -5.95 24.62
CA LEU A 203 9.37 -4.57 25.08
C LEU A 203 9.48 -3.60 23.89
N THR A 204 9.24 -2.31 24.15
CA THR A 204 9.31 -1.25 23.15
C THR A 204 10.71 -1.13 22.56
N VAL A 205 10.82 -1.17 21.22
CA VAL A 205 12.07 -0.96 20.47
C VAL A 205 11.93 0.24 19.53
N HIS A 206 12.91 1.13 19.54
CA HIS A 206 12.91 2.34 18.70
C HIS A 206 14.03 2.30 17.66
N PHE A 207 13.68 2.32 16.38
CA PHE A 207 14.61 2.49 15.25
C PHE A 207 14.46 3.88 14.59
N GLY A 208 13.88 4.85 15.29
CA GLY A 208 13.62 6.18 14.72
C GLY A 208 14.87 6.82 14.13
N GLU A 209 14.79 7.35 12.92
CA GLU A 209 15.93 7.98 12.21
C GLU A 209 17.19 7.08 12.07
N THR A 210 17.08 5.76 12.27
CA THR A 210 18.17 4.80 12.05
C THR A 210 18.47 4.68 10.56
N LYS A 211 19.75 4.51 10.21
CA LYS A 211 20.22 4.34 8.84
C LYS A 211 20.83 2.96 8.62
N PHE A 212 20.29 2.24 7.64
CA PHE A 212 20.77 0.96 7.17
C PHE A 212 21.34 1.12 5.77
N TYR A 213 22.68 1.06 5.65
CA TYR A 213 23.36 1.27 4.37
C TYR A 213 23.41 -0.01 3.50
N LYS A 214 23.25 -1.18 4.13
CA LYS A 214 23.19 -2.51 3.52
C LYS A 214 21.94 -3.26 4.01
N THR A 215 21.95 -4.58 3.98
CA THR A 215 20.80 -5.41 4.33
C THR A 215 20.45 -5.25 5.82
N ALA A 216 19.17 -5.04 6.10
CA ALA A 216 18.63 -5.10 7.45
C ALA A 216 17.64 -6.26 7.52
N ASP A 217 18.06 -7.34 8.18
CA ASP A 217 17.33 -8.60 8.19
C ASP A 217 16.59 -8.83 9.50
N PHE A 218 15.29 -8.60 9.50
CA PHE A 218 14.33 -8.87 10.55
C PHE A 218 13.51 -10.14 10.28
N TYR A 219 14.08 -11.14 9.60
CA TYR A 219 13.38 -12.40 9.32
C TYR A 219 12.90 -13.10 10.61
N ASN A 220 11.62 -13.45 10.63
CA ASN A 220 10.97 -14.19 11.72
C ASN A 220 11.09 -13.50 13.08
N VAL A 221 11.03 -12.17 13.11
CA VAL A 221 11.09 -11.37 14.34
C VAL A 221 9.70 -11.24 14.97
N THR A 222 9.63 -11.32 16.30
CA THR A 222 8.42 -11.00 17.05
C THR A 222 8.58 -9.64 17.75
N PHE A 223 7.68 -8.72 17.45
CA PHE A 223 7.53 -7.45 18.14
C PHE A 223 6.31 -7.55 19.06
N CYS A 224 6.53 -7.76 20.36
CA CYS A 224 5.43 -7.94 21.31
C CYS A 224 4.78 -6.62 21.75
N PHE A 225 5.51 -5.51 21.61
CA PHE A 225 5.09 -4.18 22.05
C PHE A 225 5.39 -3.14 20.95
N LYS A 226 5.17 -1.87 21.29
CA LYS A 226 5.34 -0.73 20.38
C LYS A 226 6.70 -0.77 19.72
N THR A 227 6.70 -0.75 18.41
CA THR A 227 7.91 -0.62 17.60
C THR A 227 7.77 0.59 16.72
N SER A 228 8.85 1.33 16.51
CA SER A 228 8.82 2.50 15.64
C SER A 228 9.97 2.47 14.65
N PHE A 229 9.61 2.53 13.38
CA PHE A 229 10.52 2.73 12.25
C PHE A 229 10.28 4.09 11.60
N HIS A 230 10.00 5.13 12.40
CA HIS A 230 9.74 6.45 11.85
C HIS A 230 11.01 7.07 11.26
N MET A 231 10.91 7.58 10.04
CA MET A 231 12.03 8.26 9.36
C MET A 231 13.28 7.38 9.22
N CYS A 232 13.14 6.05 9.24
CA CYS A 232 14.25 5.15 8.97
C CYS A 232 14.71 5.27 7.52
N GLU A 233 16.02 5.24 7.29
CA GLU A 233 16.59 5.24 5.94
C GLU A 233 17.13 3.85 5.61
N PHE A 234 16.54 3.20 4.59
CA PHE A 234 17.03 1.93 4.06
C PHE A 234 17.61 2.15 2.67
N ARG A 235 18.87 1.73 2.46
CA ARG A 235 19.58 1.87 1.17
C ARG A 235 19.70 0.55 0.41
N SER A 236 19.20 -0.53 0.99
CA SER A 236 19.17 -1.88 0.45
C SER A 236 18.02 -2.65 1.09
N THR A 237 18.01 -3.98 0.99
CA THR A 237 16.90 -4.83 1.41
C THR A 237 16.58 -4.68 2.91
N ALA A 238 15.30 -4.43 3.20
CA ALA A 238 14.73 -4.49 4.54
C ALA A 238 13.78 -5.71 4.61
N ASN A 239 14.23 -6.78 5.27
CA ASN A 239 13.52 -8.05 5.29
C ASN A 239 12.75 -8.24 6.60
N PHE A 240 11.43 -8.19 6.56
CA PHE A 240 10.50 -8.47 7.67
C PHE A 240 9.67 -9.73 7.42
N GLN A 241 10.15 -10.64 6.55
CA GLN A 241 9.42 -11.85 6.20
C GLN A 241 9.18 -12.74 7.43
N ASN A 242 7.98 -13.33 7.51
CA ASN A 242 7.51 -14.17 8.63
C ASN A 242 7.48 -13.45 10.00
N SER A 243 7.50 -12.12 10.03
CA SER A 243 7.53 -11.37 11.29
C SER A 243 6.14 -11.13 11.87
N LEU A 244 6.07 -11.07 13.19
CA LEU A 244 4.83 -10.95 13.95
C LEU A 244 4.82 -9.65 14.77
N PHE A 245 3.83 -8.79 14.51
CA PHE A 245 3.60 -7.56 15.26
C PHE A 245 2.37 -7.75 16.15
N LEU A 246 2.57 -7.95 17.44
CA LEU A 246 1.50 -8.19 18.41
C LEU A 246 0.80 -6.89 18.85
N PRO A 247 -0.43 -6.98 19.43
CA PRO A 247 -1.18 -5.82 19.90
C PRO A 247 -0.49 -5.08 21.04
N SER A 248 -0.51 -3.75 21.00
CA SER A 248 -0.08 -2.94 22.12
C SER A 248 -1.20 -2.84 23.17
N SER A 249 -1.13 -3.64 24.22
CA SER A 249 -2.10 -3.64 25.32
C SER A 249 -2.14 -2.33 26.13
N PHE A 250 -1.18 -1.42 25.93
CA PHE A 250 -1.06 -0.16 26.67
C PHE A 250 -1.13 1.08 25.76
N GLN A 251 -2.30 1.73 25.80
CA GLN A 251 -2.65 3.05 25.23
C GLN A 251 -3.02 3.15 23.75
N LYS A 252 -4.33 3.36 23.58
CA LYS A 252 -5.18 3.85 22.48
C LYS A 252 -4.68 4.99 21.57
N ARG A 253 -3.42 5.44 21.59
CA ARG A 253 -3.10 6.77 21.03
C ARG A 253 -2.26 6.78 19.75
N TRP A 254 -1.43 5.77 19.47
CA TRP A 254 -0.61 5.76 18.26
C TRP A 254 -0.41 4.33 17.75
N PRO A 255 -0.76 4.03 16.48
CA PRO A 255 -0.57 2.71 15.87
C PRO A 255 0.91 2.35 15.71
N LEU A 256 1.22 1.11 15.28
CA LEU A 256 2.54 0.76 14.79
C LEU A 256 2.92 1.73 13.66
N MET A 257 3.95 2.57 13.87
CA MET A 257 4.36 3.57 12.89
C MET A 257 5.61 3.11 12.14
N ILE A 258 5.45 2.91 10.84
CA ILE A 258 6.49 2.51 9.91
C ILE A 258 6.56 3.58 8.82
N SER A 259 7.45 4.56 8.98
CA SER A 259 7.71 5.57 7.94
C SER A 259 9.11 5.33 7.40
N LEU A 260 9.15 4.55 6.33
CA LEU A 260 10.38 4.14 5.68
C LEU A 260 10.74 5.17 4.61
N LYS A 261 12.02 5.49 4.52
CA LYS A 261 12.58 6.33 3.48
C LYS A 261 13.59 5.53 2.70
N SER A 262 13.42 5.51 1.39
CA SER A 262 14.48 5.15 0.49
C SER A 262 15.09 6.42 -0.11
N PRO A 263 16.39 6.72 0.11
CA PRO A 263 17.05 7.84 -0.54
C PRO A 263 17.26 7.57 -2.04
N TYR A 264 17.10 6.31 -2.48
CA TYR A 264 17.17 5.89 -3.86
C TYR A 264 15.88 5.16 -4.19
N HIS A 265 15.00 5.80 -4.95
CA HIS A 265 13.69 5.25 -5.31
C HIS A 265 13.74 3.91 -6.06
N TYR A 266 14.93 3.49 -6.51
CA TYR A 266 15.20 2.24 -7.24
C TYR A 266 16.20 1.38 -6.45
N ASN A 267 16.04 0.05 -6.49
CA ASN A 267 16.92 -0.97 -5.88
C ASN A 267 16.82 -1.15 -4.35
N VAL A 268 15.75 -0.67 -3.73
CA VAL A 268 15.48 -0.94 -2.31
C VAL A 268 14.22 -1.79 -2.21
N SER A 269 14.37 -3.00 -1.67
CA SER A 269 13.27 -3.95 -1.50
C SER A 269 12.83 -4.05 -0.04
N TYR A 270 11.54 -3.89 0.21
CA TYR A 270 10.89 -4.03 1.51
C TYR A 270 10.04 -5.31 1.51
N ILE A 271 10.44 -6.31 2.28
CA ILE A 271 9.80 -7.63 2.24
C ILE A 271 9.03 -7.86 3.55
N PHE A 272 7.71 -7.81 3.48
CA PHE A 272 6.78 -8.11 4.58
C PHE A 272 6.03 -9.44 4.34
N ALA A 273 6.53 -10.28 3.44
CA ALA A 273 5.84 -11.50 3.05
C ALA A 273 5.55 -12.40 4.26
N ARG A 274 4.33 -12.96 4.34
CA ARG A 274 3.87 -13.84 5.45
C ARG A 274 3.96 -13.21 6.85
N SER A 275 4.05 -11.88 6.93
CA SER A 275 4.01 -11.19 8.22
C SER A 275 2.58 -11.01 8.73
N THR A 276 2.42 -10.90 10.04
CA THR A 276 1.11 -10.69 10.67
C THR A 276 1.13 -9.44 11.54
N PHE A 277 0.19 -8.53 11.28
CA PHE A 277 -0.04 -7.30 12.04
C PHE A 277 -1.34 -7.46 12.84
N LYS A 278 -1.20 -7.68 14.15
CA LYS A 278 -2.34 -7.89 15.06
C LYS A 278 -2.96 -6.60 15.60
N ASP A 279 -2.26 -5.47 15.42
CA ASP A 279 -2.73 -4.13 15.75
C ASP A 279 -2.76 -3.25 14.50
N VAL A 280 -3.25 -2.02 14.66
CA VAL A 280 -3.26 -1.03 13.59
C VAL A 280 -1.82 -0.77 13.09
N ALA A 281 -1.62 -0.91 11.78
CA ALA A 281 -0.33 -0.71 11.11
C ALA A 281 -0.37 0.54 10.22
N ALA A 282 0.43 1.54 10.54
CA ALA A 282 0.50 2.81 9.82
C ALA A 282 1.83 2.93 9.05
N PHE A 283 1.72 2.90 7.74
CA PHE A 283 2.74 3.15 6.73
C PHE A 283 2.58 4.53 6.08
N ASP A 284 1.99 5.48 6.81
CA ASP A 284 1.72 6.81 6.29
C ASP A 284 3.02 7.53 5.94
N PHE A 285 3.02 8.23 4.80
CA PHE A 285 4.18 8.93 4.24
C PHE A 285 5.40 8.03 3.98
N ALA A 286 5.24 6.70 3.98
CA ALA A 286 6.32 5.79 3.65
C ALA A 286 6.65 5.88 2.15
N GLU A 287 7.94 5.81 1.86
CA GLU A 287 8.50 5.79 0.51
C GLU A 287 9.11 4.41 0.26
N PHE A 288 8.38 3.58 -0.49
CA PHE A 288 8.77 2.23 -0.84
C PHE A 288 9.45 2.21 -2.22
N GLY A 289 10.56 1.49 -2.35
CA GLY A 289 11.03 1.01 -3.66
C GLY A 289 10.16 -0.16 -4.09
N GLU A 290 10.75 -1.35 -4.25
CA GLU A 290 9.97 -2.58 -4.38
C GLU A 290 9.39 -2.94 -3.01
N CYS A 291 8.10 -3.25 -2.92
CA CYS A 291 7.51 -3.74 -1.67
C CYS A 291 6.67 -5.00 -1.87
N ILE A 292 6.88 -5.98 -0.99
CA ILE A 292 6.26 -7.29 -1.08
C ILE A 292 5.56 -7.61 0.24
N PHE A 293 4.23 -7.51 0.24
CA PHE A 293 3.36 -7.90 1.34
C PHE A 293 2.74 -9.28 1.14
N ASN A 294 3.19 -10.07 0.16
CA ASN A 294 2.53 -11.32 -0.21
C ASN A 294 2.25 -12.25 0.99
N PHE A 295 1.04 -12.79 1.07
CA PHE A 295 0.58 -13.63 2.19
C PHE A 295 0.57 -12.95 3.57
N ALA A 296 0.67 -11.61 3.65
CA ALA A 296 0.56 -10.90 4.92
C ALA A 296 -0.88 -10.88 5.43
N THR A 297 -1.03 -10.71 6.74
CA THR A 297 -2.33 -10.57 7.41
C THR A 297 -2.36 -9.30 8.26
N PHE A 298 -3.38 -8.48 8.07
CA PHE A 298 -3.70 -7.31 8.89
C PHE A 298 -5.01 -7.57 9.65
N GLU A 299 -4.92 -7.94 10.94
CA GLU A 299 -6.09 -8.25 11.81
C GLU A 299 -6.85 -6.98 12.27
N LYS A 300 -6.22 -5.81 12.10
CA LYS A 300 -6.74 -4.47 12.38
C LYS A 300 -6.43 -3.53 11.22
N GLY A 301 -6.89 -2.28 11.33
CA GLY A 301 -6.77 -1.31 10.24
C GLY A 301 -5.33 -1.10 9.77
N ALA A 302 -5.16 -0.97 8.45
CA ALA A 302 -3.87 -0.69 7.83
C ALA A 302 -3.93 0.65 7.07
N SER A 303 -2.98 1.54 7.32
CA SER A 303 -2.94 2.86 6.69
C SER A 303 -1.68 3.02 5.86
N PHE A 304 -1.82 3.45 4.62
CA PHE A 304 -0.78 3.79 3.65
C PHE A 304 -1.02 5.21 3.12
N LYS A 305 -1.53 6.10 3.96
CA LYS A 305 -1.94 7.44 3.54
C LYS A 305 -0.73 8.24 3.09
N SER A 306 -0.83 8.89 1.94
CA SER A 306 0.29 9.64 1.33
C SER A 306 1.57 8.80 1.12
N ALA A 307 1.48 7.47 1.12
CA ALA A 307 2.61 6.60 0.81
C ALA A 307 2.95 6.67 -0.69
N LYS A 308 4.24 6.58 -1.03
CA LYS A 308 4.73 6.54 -2.41
C LYS A 308 5.38 5.20 -2.68
N PHE A 309 4.89 4.50 -3.70
CA PHE A 309 5.43 3.22 -4.18
C PHE A 309 6.16 3.48 -5.50
N TYR A 310 7.48 3.50 -5.48
CA TYR A 310 8.30 3.88 -6.64
C TYR A 310 8.47 2.74 -7.64
N ASP A 311 8.66 1.51 -7.14
CA ASP A 311 8.72 0.30 -7.95
C ASP A 311 7.47 -0.57 -7.70
N GLU A 312 7.55 -1.86 -8.02
CA GLU A 312 6.43 -2.79 -7.90
C GLU A 312 5.96 -2.98 -6.45
N ALA A 313 4.65 -2.84 -6.23
CA ALA A 313 3.97 -3.02 -4.96
C ALA A 313 3.06 -4.25 -5.02
N ARG A 314 3.53 -5.34 -4.41
CA ARG A 314 2.84 -6.65 -4.39
C ARG A 314 2.11 -6.85 -3.07
N PHE A 315 0.79 -6.96 -3.16
CA PHE A 315 -0.16 -7.31 -2.11
C PHE A 315 -0.91 -8.59 -2.51
N GLU A 316 -0.18 -9.61 -2.99
CA GLU A 316 -0.78 -10.85 -3.48
C GLU A 316 -1.15 -11.77 -2.32
N GLU A 317 -2.34 -12.36 -2.32
CA GLU A 317 -2.82 -13.25 -1.26
C GLU A 317 -2.80 -12.61 0.14
N VAL A 318 -2.98 -11.28 0.21
CA VAL A 318 -3.04 -10.53 1.48
C VAL A 318 -4.45 -10.60 2.07
N LEU A 319 -4.53 -10.79 3.39
CA LEU A 319 -5.79 -10.69 4.15
C LEU A 319 -5.83 -9.37 4.93
N PHE A 320 -6.76 -8.50 4.57
CA PHE A 320 -7.14 -7.31 5.35
C PHE A 320 -8.46 -7.58 6.08
N GLU A 321 -8.40 -7.90 7.38
CA GLU A 321 -9.59 -8.18 8.22
C GLU A 321 -10.34 -6.89 8.62
N ASP A 322 -9.66 -5.75 8.53
CA ASP A 322 -10.23 -4.43 8.80
C ASP A 322 -9.96 -3.44 7.65
N THR A 323 -10.32 -2.18 7.85
CA THR A 323 -10.25 -1.12 6.84
C THR A 323 -8.81 -0.86 6.43
N VAL A 324 -8.58 -0.75 5.12
CA VAL A 324 -7.28 -0.38 4.55
C VAL A 324 -7.36 0.94 3.78
N GLU A 325 -6.41 1.84 4.03
CA GLU A 325 -6.44 3.21 3.53
C GLU A 325 -5.21 3.52 2.66
N PHE A 326 -5.40 3.66 1.35
CA PHE A 326 -4.44 4.18 0.37
C PHE A 326 -4.79 5.62 -0.07
N GLN A 327 -5.37 6.39 0.86
CA GLN A 327 -5.78 7.77 0.57
C GLN A 327 -4.55 8.62 0.27
N ASP A 328 -4.56 9.36 -0.84
CA ASP A 328 -3.42 10.16 -1.32
C ASP A 328 -2.13 9.34 -1.57
N ALA A 329 -2.20 8.02 -1.54
CA ALA A 329 -1.08 7.16 -1.94
C ALA A 329 -0.85 7.23 -3.46
N VAL A 330 0.40 7.07 -3.89
CA VAL A 330 0.80 7.10 -5.31
C VAL A 330 1.60 5.86 -5.66
N PHE A 331 1.21 5.21 -6.74
CA PHE A 331 1.83 4.01 -7.29
C PHE A 331 2.52 4.35 -8.61
N LYS A 332 3.84 4.53 -8.56
CA LYS A 332 4.70 4.78 -9.73
C LYS A 332 4.99 3.49 -10.50
N GLY A 333 5.22 2.39 -9.77
CA GLY A 333 5.30 1.04 -10.32
C GLY A 333 3.94 0.33 -10.39
N ASP A 334 3.99 -0.97 -10.67
CA ASP A 334 2.80 -1.83 -10.73
C ASP A 334 2.22 -2.05 -9.33
N ALA A 335 0.89 -2.04 -9.20
CA ALA A 335 0.16 -2.28 -7.95
C ALA A 335 -0.69 -3.55 -8.09
N LEU A 336 -0.23 -4.64 -7.46
CA LEU A 336 -0.82 -5.96 -7.62
C LEU A 336 -1.51 -6.40 -6.34
N PHE A 337 -2.82 -6.58 -6.37
CA PHE A 337 -3.63 -7.06 -5.24
C PHE A 337 -4.19 -8.48 -5.49
N THR A 338 -3.62 -9.24 -6.42
CA THR A 338 -4.15 -10.54 -6.88
C THR A 338 -4.45 -11.50 -5.72
N ASN A 339 -5.59 -12.19 -5.75
CA ASN A 339 -6.04 -13.13 -4.70
C ASN A 339 -6.13 -12.54 -3.27
N SER A 340 -6.11 -11.22 -3.10
CA SER A 340 -6.25 -10.61 -1.78
C SER A 340 -7.72 -10.54 -1.33
N THR A 341 -7.90 -10.56 -0.01
CA THR A 341 -9.19 -10.48 0.65
C THR A 341 -9.31 -9.19 1.45
N PHE A 342 -10.36 -8.43 1.21
CA PHE A 342 -10.73 -7.22 1.94
C PHE A 342 -12.05 -7.45 2.67
N GLU A 343 -11.98 -7.75 3.97
CA GLU A 343 -13.18 -7.99 4.79
C GLU A 343 -13.97 -6.71 5.09
N ARG A 344 -13.26 -5.57 5.15
CA ARG A 344 -13.85 -4.23 5.33
C ARG A 344 -13.57 -3.35 4.12
N LEU A 345 -13.66 -2.03 4.30
CA LEU A 345 -13.58 -1.06 3.23
C LEU A 345 -12.12 -0.86 2.80
N ALA A 346 -11.85 -0.88 1.49
CA ALA A 346 -10.58 -0.48 0.93
C ALA A 346 -10.69 0.92 0.28
N ILE A 347 -9.88 1.88 0.69
CA ILE A 347 -10.01 3.29 0.29
C ILE A 347 -8.81 3.71 -0.56
N PHE A 348 -9.02 4.08 -1.82
CA PHE A 348 -7.98 4.52 -2.76
C PHE A 348 -8.19 5.98 -3.21
N THR A 349 -8.94 6.77 -2.47
CA THR A 349 -9.29 8.15 -2.86
C THR A 349 -8.09 9.10 -2.78
N GLY A 350 -8.16 10.24 -3.46
CA GLY A 350 -7.13 11.28 -3.36
C GLY A 350 -5.79 10.94 -4.03
N LYS A 351 -5.02 12.00 -4.26
CA LYS A 351 -3.67 12.02 -4.84
C LYS A 351 -3.05 13.39 -4.53
N PRO A 352 -1.76 13.48 -4.17
CA PRO A 352 -1.07 14.75 -3.99
C PRO A 352 -1.13 15.64 -5.25
N ASP A 353 -1.19 16.96 -5.07
CA ASP A 353 -1.34 17.93 -6.17
C ASP A 353 -0.12 17.99 -7.10
N ASP A 354 1.07 17.71 -6.56
CA ASP A 354 2.35 17.67 -7.28
C ASP A 354 2.50 16.44 -8.19
N GLU A 355 1.63 15.44 -8.00
CA GLU A 355 1.70 14.18 -8.74
C GLU A 355 0.74 14.19 -9.92
N LYS A 356 1.19 13.82 -11.12
CA LYS A 356 0.29 13.81 -12.29
C LYS A 356 -0.72 12.67 -12.24
N TYR A 357 -0.29 11.50 -11.79
CA TYR A 357 -1.06 10.25 -11.80
C TYR A 357 -1.04 9.62 -10.41
N LYS A 358 -2.12 8.92 -10.04
CA LYS A 358 -2.18 8.08 -8.84
C LYS A 358 -1.61 6.70 -9.14
N PHE A 359 -1.91 6.19 -10.34
CA PHE A 359 -1.39 4.92 -10.85
C PHE A 359 -0.65 5.16 -12.16
N GLU A 360 0.67 4.98 -12.14
CA GLU A 360 1.51 5.04 -13.34
C GLU A 360 1.79 3.66 -13.94
N GLY A 361 1.86 2.62 -13.12
CA GLY A 361 2.00 1.23 -13.55
C GLY A 361 0.65 0.53 -13.75
N LYS A 362 0.73 -0.80 -13.90
CA LYS A 362 -0.44 -1.67 -13.94
C LYS A 362 -1.14 -1.70 -12.59
N LEU A 363 -2.44 -1.96 -12.62
CA LEU A 363 -3.27 -2.18 -11.44
C LEU A 363 -3.99 -3.51 -11.65
N SER A 364 -3.95 -4.40 -10.66
CA SER A 364 -4.64 -5.69 -10.71
C SER A 364 -5.38 -5.97 -9.41
N PHE A 365 -6.67 -6.32 -9.53
CA PHE A 365 -7.51 -6.90 -8.49
C PHE A 365 -8.08 -8.25 -8.95
N GLU A 366 -7.27 -9.00 -9.71
CA GLU A 366 -7.66 -10.34 -10.18
C GLU A 366 -7.93 -11.25 -8.99
N TYR A 367 -9.06 -11.95 -9.02
CA TYR A 367 -9.48 -12.90 -7.99
C TYR A 367 -9.56 -12.32 -6.56
N CYS A 368 -9.72 -11.01 -6.41
CA CYS A 368 -9.92 -10.40 -5.10
C CYS A 368 -11.32 -10.65 -4.53
N ASP A 369 -11.38 -10.90 -3.22
CA ASP A 369 -12.61 -10.98 -2.46
C ASP A 369 -12.85 -9.67 -1.67
N ILE A 370 -13.84 -8.88 -2.10
CA ILE A 370 -14.15 -7.57 -1.49
C ILE A 370 -15.52 -7.58 -0.81
N TYR A 371 -15.57 -7.75 0.51
CA TYR A 371 -16.84 -7.94 1.23
C TYR A 371 -17.63 -6.65 1.47
N LYS A 372 -16.98 -5.60 2.00
CA LYS A 372 -17.64 -4.31 2.32
C LYS A 372 -17.40 -3.21 1.29
N GLY A 373 -16.72 -3.53 0.20
CA GLY A 373 -16.53 -2.66 -0.95
C GLY A 373 -15.16 -2.00 -1.02
N ILE A 374 -14.94 -1.32 -2.14
CA ILE A 374 -13.74 -0.55 -2.46
C ILE A 374 -14.16 0.85 -2.94
N GLN A 375 -13.37 1.86 -2.59
CA GLN A 375 -13.53 3.24 -3.04
C GLN A 375 -12.36 3.63 -3.94
N ILE A 376 -12.54 3.46 -5.24
CA ILE A 376 -11.58 3.75 -6.32
C ILE A 376 -12.27 4.42 -7.53
N ASP A 377 -13.45 5.03 -7.35
CA ASP A 377 -14.12 5.89 -8.35
C ASP A 377 -13.32 7.19 -8.54
N LEU A 378 -12.31 7.11 -9.42
CA LEU A 378 -11.29 8.13 -9.64
C LEU A 378 -11.34 8.66 -11.08
N PRO A 379 -10.97 9.92 -11.31
CA PRO A 379 -10.96 10.51 -12.65
C PRO A 379 -9.93 9.83 -13.56
N ARG A 380 -10.24 9.70 -14.86
CA ARG A 380 -9.41 9.00 -15.86
C ARG A 380 -8.00 9.59 -15.95
N GLU A 381 -7.86 10.89 -15.72
CA GLU A 381 -6.61 11.64 -15.78
C GLU A 381 -5.59 11.17 -14.73
N TRP A 382 -6.04 10.53 -13.66
CA TRP A 382 -5.16 10.02 -12.59
C TRP A 382 -4.53 8.66 -12.93
N PHE A 383 -4.82 8.09 -14.10
CA PHE A 383 -4.26 6.83 -14.56
C PHE A 383 -3.40 7.07 -15.80
N LYS A 384 -2.13 6.69 -15.74
CA LYS A 384 -1.23 6.77 -16.91
C LYS A 384 -1.64 5.73 -17.96
N LEU A 385 -1.93 4.51 -17.53
CA LEU A 385 -2.34 3.39 -18.38
C LEU A 385 -3.86 3.25 -18.44
N SER A 386 -4.41 3.00 -19.63
CA SER A 386 -5.84 2.73 -19.79
C SER A 386 -6.27 1.42 -19.13
N GLU A 387 -5.39 0.43 -19.11
CA GLU A 387 -5.65 -0.89 -18.48
C GLU A 387 -5.89 -0.75 -16.97
N ALA A 388 -5.06 0.05 -16.29
CA ALA A 388 -5.23 0.32 -14.87
C ALA A 388 -6.56 1.02 -14.56
N PHE A 389 -6.98 1.97 -15.41
CA PHE A 389 -8.29 2.61 -15.27
C PHE A 389 -9.44 1.62 -15.48
N ILE A 390 -9.35 0.76 -16.50
CA ILE A 390 -10.37 -0.27 -16.76
C ILE A 390 -10.50 -1.20 -15.55
N GLU A 391 -9.39 -1.61 -14.95
CA GLU A 391 -9.40 -2.46 -13.77
C GLU A 391 -10.02 -1.76 -12.55
N ALA A 392 -9.67 -0.51 -12.28
CA ALA A 392 -10.28 0.29 -11.23
C ALA A 392 -11.81 0.41 -11.40
N MET A 393 -12.27 0.67 -12.62
CA MET A 393 -13.71 0.74 -12.91
C MET A 393 -14.40 -0.62 -12.78
N ARG A 394 -13.73 -1.71 -13.19
CA ARG A 394 -14.26 -3.08 -13.06
C ARG A 394 -14.55 -3.39 -11.59
N ILE A 395 -13.58 -3.16 -10.72
CA ILE A 395 -13.71 -3.50 -9.30
C ILE A 395 -14.66 -2.54 -8.56
N GLN A 396 -14.65 -1.25 -8.91
CA GLN A 396 -15.60 -0.26 -8.36
C GLN A 396 -17.06 -0.59 -8.70
N LYS A 397 -17.33 -1.02 -9.95
CA LYS A 397 -18.66 -1.47 -10.37
C LYS A 397 -19.16 -2.62 -9.50
N LEU A 398 -18.34 -3.67 -9.35
CA LEU A 398 -18.68 -4.84 -8.53
C LEU A 398 -18.95 -4.44 -7.08
N SER A 399 -18.19 -3.49 -6.54
CA SER A 399 -18.42 -2.95 -5.21
C SER A 399 -19.76 -2.22 -5.09
N TYR A 400 -20.14 -1.40 -6.07
CA TYR A 400 -21.43 -0.70 -6.04
C TYR A 400 -22.62 -1.67 -6.16
N GLU A 401 -22.51 -2.69 -7.00
CA GLU A 401 -23.54 -3.74 -7.11
C GLU A 401 -23.74 -4.48 -5.79
N ARG A 402 -22.66 -4.86 -5.10
CA ARG A 402 -22.73 -5.51 -3.77
C ARG A 402 -23.34 -4.60 -2.69
N LEU A 403 -23.15 -3.29 -2.80
CA LEU A 403 -23.69 -2.31 -1.86
C LEU A 403 -25.12 -1.85 -2.20
N GLY A 404 -25.74 -2.39 -3.26
CA GLY A 404 -27.07 -1.98 -3.73
C GLY A 404 -27.11 -0.57 -4.37
N ARG A 405 -25.95 -0.02 -4.75
CA ARG A 405 -25.80 1.30 -5.37
C ARG A 405 -25.84 1.19 -6.90
N TYR A 406 -26.94 0.67 -7.44
CA TYR A 406 -27.01 0.31 -8.86
C TYR A 406 -26.86 1.49 -9.83
N GLU A 407 -27.37 2.69 -9.48
CA GLU A 407 -27.20 3.88 -10.32
C GLU A 407 -25.73 4.30 -10.46
N ASP A 408 -24.94 4.13 -9.39
CA ASP A 408 -23.50 4.38 -9.44
C ASP A 408 -22.77 3.29 -10.23
N ALA A 409 -23.18 2.03 -10.10
CA ALA A 409 -22.65 0.91 -10.89
C ALA A 409 -22.88 1.12 -12.40
N ASP A 410 -24.07 1.59 -12.79
CA ASP A 410 -24.43 1.93 -14.16
C ASP A 410 -23.52 3.04 -14.72
N ARG A 411 -23.30 4.12 -13.95
CA ARG A 411 -22.38 5.21 -14.35
C ARG A 411 -20.96 4.69 -14.60
N VAL A 412 -20.44 3.87 -13.70
CA VAL A 412 -19.10 3.29 -13.80
C VAL A 412 -19.01 2.31 -14.99
N LEU A 413 -20.04 1.49 -15.21
CA LEU A 413 -20.13 0.58 -16.35
C LEU A 413 -20.02 1.34 -17.69
N VAL A 414 -20.75 2.44 -17.83
CA VAL A 414 -20.69 3.28 -19.04
C VAL A 414 -19.27 3.81 -19.27
N SER A 415 -18.61 4.31 -18.22
CA SER A 415 -17.23 4.79 -18.28
C SER A 415 -16.25 3.68 -18.68
N LEU A 416 -16.38 2.50 -18.08
CA LEU A 416 -15.60 1.30 -18.42
C LEU A 416 -15.76 0.91 -19.90
N LYS A 417 -17.00 0.84 -20.39
CA LYS A 417 -17.28 0.44 -21.78
C LYS A 417 -16.76 1.47 -22.78
N ARG A 418 -16.87 2.76 -22.47
CA ARG A 418 -16.31 3.84 -23.30
C ARG A 418 -14.81 3.75 -23.45
N GLU A 419 -14.06 3.41 -22.39
CA GLU A 419 -12.62 3.21 -22.48
C GLU A 419 -12.26 1.92 -23.23
N GLN A 420 -12.92 0.79 -22.95
CA GLN A 420 -12.71 -0.47 -23.69
C GLN A 420 -12.95 -0.30 -25.20
N ARG A 421 -13.94 0.51 -25.57
CA ARG A 421 -14.23 0.84 -26.97
C ARG A 421 -13.04 1.52 -27.65
N LYS A 422 -12.25 2.35 -26.96
CA LYS A 422 -11.11 3.06 -27.59
C LYS A 422 -10.05 2.11 -28.16
N ALA A 423 -9.92 0.91 -27.61
CA ALA A 423 -9.00 -0.13 -28.09
C ALA A 423 -9.48 -0.88 -29.34
N LYS A 424 -10.75 -0.75 -29.72
CA LYS A 424 -11.35 -1.45 -30.88
C LYS A 424 -11.06 -0.71 -32.19
N ASN A 425 -11.23 -1.39 -33.32
CA ASN A 425 -11.09 -0.77 -34.64
C ASN A 425 -12.21 0.27 -34.91
N ILE A 426 -11.99 1.15 -35.89
CA ILE A 426 -12.89 2.30 -36.10
C ILE A 426 -14.33 1.92 -36.47
N VAL A 427 -14.52 0.81 -37.19
CA VAL A 427 -15.85 0.33 -37.62
C VAL A 427 -16.63 -0.19 -36.41
N ILE A 428 -16.04 -1.06 -35.60
CA ILE A 428 -16.67 -1.58 -34.39
C ILE A 428 -16.95 -0.44 -33.42
N ARG A 429 -16.00 0.50 -33.27
CA ARG A 429 -16.18 1.71 -32.45
C ARG A 429 -17.38 2.53 -32.89
N PHE A 430 -17.55 2.75 -34.19
CA PHE A 430 -18.67 3.51 -34.74
C PHE A 430 -20.01 2.84 -34.42
N PHE A 431 -20.14 1.54 -34.73
CA PHE A 431 -21.40 0.83 -34.49
C PHE A 431 -21.71 0.66 -33.00
N GLU A 432 -20.72 0.37 -32.17
CA GLU A 432 -20.92 0.29 -30.72
C GLU A 432 -21.31 1.64 -30.11
N TRP A 433 -20.71 2.73 -30.60
CA TRP A 433 -21.13 4.08 -30.22
C TRP A 433 -22.57 4.38 -30.65
N LEU A 434 -22.91 4.11 -31.91
CA LEU A 434 -24.24 4.42 -32.45
C LEU A 434 -25.34 3.59 -31.79
N LEU A 435 -25.12 2.27 -31.69
CA LEU A 435 -26.16 1.32 -31.29
C LEU A 435 -26.26 1.09 -29.79
N LEU A 436 -25.19 1.32 -29.01
CA LEU A 436 -25.21 1.11 -27.55
C LEU A 436 -25.08 2.41 -26.77
N ASP A 437 -24.06 3.23 -27.02
CA ASP A 437 -23.78 4.42 -26.18
C ASP A 437 -24.74 5.59 -26.49
N TRP A 438 -24.93 5.92 -27.77
CA TRP A 438 -25.80 7.01 -28.21
C TRP A 438 -27.28 6.70 -28.00
N SER A 439 -27.70 5.45 -28.27
CA SER A 439 -29.10 5.03 -28.12
C SER A 439 -29.53 4.81 -26.66
N SER A 440 -28.66 4.23 -25.83
CA SER A 440 -29.10 3.63 -24.56
C SER A 440 -28.14 3.82 -23.38
N GLU A 441 -26.96 4.39 -23.61
CA GLU A 441 -25.85 4.40 -22.63
C GLU A 441 -25.52 2.98 -22.16
N TYR A 442 -25.28 2.07 -23.11
CA TYR A 442 -25.00 0.67 -22.82
C TYR A 442 -26.10 0.00 -21.99
N LEU A 443 -27.36 0.26 -22.34
CA LEU A 443 -28.55 -0.30 -21.69
C LEU A 443 -28.69 0.09 -20.21
N THR A 444 -28.22 1.27 -19.81
CA THR A 444 -28.39 1.77 -18.43
C THR A 444 -29.48 2.84 -18.31
N ASN A 445 -29.80 3.52 -19.43
CA ASN A 445 -30.66 4.71 -19.42
C ASN A 445 -31.95 4.53 -20.25
N PRO A 446 -33.10 4.19 -19.62
CA PRO A 446 -34.36 3.96 -20.33
C PRO A 446 -34.92 5.24 -20.97
N LYS A 447 -34.65 6.42 -20.38
CA LYS A 447 -35.09 7.71 -20.93
C LYS A 447 -34.39 8.00 -22.26
N LYS A 448 -33.10 7.62 -22.38
CA LYS A 448 -32.35 7.77 -23.62
C LYS A 448 -32.89 6.86 -24.72
N ILE A 449 -33.22 5.62 -24.37
CA ILE A 449 -33.88 4.67 -25.28
C ILE A 449 -35.18 5.29 -25.82
N LEU A 450 -36.09 5.74 -24.94
CA LEU A 450 -37.35 6.38 -25.33
C LEU A 450 -37.13 7.60 -26.24
N ARG A 451 -36.16 8.46 -25.90
CA ARG A 451 -35.80 9.62 -26.74
C ARG A 451 -35.32 9.18 -28.13
N THR A 452 -34.46 8.17 -28.20
CA THR A 452 -33.95 7.67 -29.48
C THR A 452 -35.02 6.99 -30.31
N SER A 453 -35.93 6.24 -29.68
CA SER A 453 -37.14 5.72 -30.33
C SER A 453 -37.97 6.84 -30.95
N GLY A 454 -38.23 7.92 -30.19
CA GLY A 454 -38.94 9.10 -30.71
C GLY A 454 -38.23 9.78 -31.87
N VAL A 455 -36.89 9.89 -31.83
CA VAL A 455 -36.10 10.44 -32.94
C VAL A 455 -36.20 9.56 -34.18
N VAL A 456 -36.11 8.23 -34.04
CA VAL A 456 -36.27 7.29 -35.16
C VAL A 456 -37.65 7.47 -35.79
N ILE A 457 -38.72 7.48 -35.00
CA ILE A 457 -40.10 7.66 -35.49
C ILE A 457 -40.25 9.00 -36.23
N ILE A 458 -39.70 10.09 -35.70
CA ILE A 458 -39.79 11.40 -36.37
C ILE A 458 -39.00 11.40 -37.69
N VAL A 459 -37.79 10.86 -37.70
CA VAL A 459 -36.93 10.83 -38.90
C VAL A 459 -37.55 9.98 -40.00
N PHE A 460 -38.02 8.78 -39.70
CA PHE A 460 -38.69 7.93 -40.69
C PHE A 460 -40.03 8.52 -41.12
N GLY A 461 -40.82 9.08 -40.20
CA GLY A 461 -42.03 9.83 -40.53
C GLY A 461 -41.78 10.98 -41.52
N LEU A 462 -40.68 11.71 -41.37
CA LEU A 462 -40.27 12.75 -42.33
C LEU A 462 -39.81 12.17 -43.67
N ILE A 463 -39.06 11.06 -43.68
CA ILE A 463 -38.64 10.37 -44.92
C ILE A 463 -39.87 9.94 -45.72
N TYR A 464 -40.84 9.32 -45.04
CA TYR A 464 -42.11 8.87 -45.60
C TYR A 464 -42.95 10.01 -46.15
N TRP A 465 -43.02 11.11 -45.40
CA TRP A 465 -43.74 12.29 -45.82
C TRP A 465 -43.11 12.95 -47.06
N ILE A 466 -41.78 13.10 -47.09
CA ILE A 466 -41.07 13.64 -48.26
C ILE A 466 -41.27 12.73 -49.47
N ALA A 467 -41.14 11.41 -49.31
CA ALA A 467 -41.37 10.44 -50.38
C ALA A 467 -42.80 10.55 -50.95
N GLY A 468 -43.81 10.63 -50.07
CA GLY A 468 -45.20 10.83 -50.47
C GLY A 468 -45.44 12.16 -51.19
N CYS A 469 -44.83 13.26 -50.72
CA CYS A 469 -44.90 14.56 -51.38
C CYS A 469 -44.24 14.57 -52.77
N VAL A 470 -43.13 13.86 -52.96
CA VAL A 470 -42.45 13.75 -54.26
C VAL A 470 -43.34 13.01 -55.27
N ASP A 471 -43.99 11.91 -54.86
CA ASP A 471 -44.96 11.23 -55.71
C ASP A 471 -46.14 12.14 -56.07
N PHE A 472 -46.66 12.92 -55.13
CA PHE A 472 -47.73 13.90 -55.38
C PHE A 472 -47.30 15.04 -56.34
N CYS A 473 -46.07 15.55 -56.22
CA CYS A 473 -45.53 16.61 -57.09
C CYS A 473 -45.26 16.13 -58.52
N ILE A 474 -44.69 14.93 -58.70
CA ILE A 474 -44.42 14.35 -60.03
C ILE A 474 -45.74 14.08 -60.77
N LEU A 475 -46.74 13.53 -60.07
CA LEU A 475 -48.06 13.23 -60.68
C LEU A 475 -48.82 14.50 -61.11
N ARG A 476 -48.64 15.63 -60.41
CA ARG A 476 -49.32 16.89 -60.75
C ARG A 476 -48.68 17.64 -61.93
N GLN A 477 -47.39 17.44 -62.19
CA GLN A 477 -46.67 18.12 -63.28
C GLN A 477 -46.81 17.42 -64.64
N LEU A 478 -47.21 16.14 -64.66
CA LEU A 478 -47.36 15.33 -65.88
C LEU A 478 -48.79 15.18 -66.41
N SER A 479 -49.83 15.65 -65.70
CA SER A 479 -51.23 15.62 -66.15
C SER A 479 -51.71 14.27 -66.72
N ILE A 480 -51.33 13.13 -66.13
CA ILE A 480 -51.79 11.81 -66.59
C ILE A 480 -53.02 11.38 -65.78
N THR A 481 -54.16 12.01 -66.08
CA THR A 481 -55.46 11.34 -66.00
C THR A 481 -55.55 10.40 -67.19
N ASN A 482 -55.09 9.16 -67.03
CA ASN A 482 -55.66 7.94 -67.62
C ASN A 482 -54.71 6.76 -67.42
N CYS A 483 -55.24 5.68 -66.86
CA CYS A 483 -54.61 4.37 -66.84
C CYS A 483 -54.23 3.95 -68.26
N LEU A 484 -52.94 3.77 -68.53
CA LEU A 484 -52.46 3.05 -69.72
C LEU A 484 -51.40 2.03 -69.28
N GLU A 485 -51.72 0.76 -69.52
CA GLU A 485 -50.79 -0.36 -69.41
C GLU A 485 -49.58 -0.11 -70.32
N PHE A 486 -48.41 0.09 -69.72
CA PHE A 486 -47.13 0.07 -70.43
C PHE A 486 -46.40 -1.22 -70.08
N SER A 487 -46.05 -2.00 -71.12
CA SER A 487 -45.48 -3.34 -71.06
C SER A 487 -43.99 -3.40 -70.64
N SER A 488 -43.56 -2.46 -69.80
CA SER A 488 -42.30 -2.49 -69.07
C SER A 488 -42.52 -1.56 -67.88
N GLY A 489 -42.74 -2.16 -66.71
CA GLY A 489 -43.43 -1.56 -65.56
C GLY A 489 -42.98 -0.14 -65.17
N PRO A 490 -43.86 0.63 -64.51
CA PRO A 490 -43.54 1.98 -64.07
C PRO A 490 -42.29 1.94 -63.20
N ILE A 491 -41.37 2.89 -63.43
CA ILE A 491 -40.30 3.18 -62.48
C ILE A 491 -41.00 3.75 -61.25
N CYS A 492 -41.42 2.85 -60.35
CA CYS A 492 -42.04 3.20 -59.09
C CYS A 492 -41.01 3.93 -58.23
N SER A 493 -41.02 5.26 -58.24
CA SER A 493 -40.68 6.00 -57.03
C SER A 493 -41.62 5.47 -55.95
N GLY A 494 -41.05 4.78 -54.97
CA GLY A 494 -41.85 4.11 -53.95
C GLY A 494 -42.48 5.15 -53.02
N GLY A 495 -43.81 5.11 -52.90
CA GLY A 495 -44.57 5.89 -51.91
C GLY A 495 -45.17 4.98 -50.85
N ILE A 496 -46.07 5.54 -50.04
CA ILE A 496 -46.89 4.77 -49.11
C ILE A 496 -48.34 4.85 -49.61
N LYS A 497 -49.07 3.74 -49.51
CA LYS A 497 -50.38 3.55 -50.15
C LYS A 497 -51.47 4.34 -49.42
N TYR A 498 -51.37 5.66 -49.48
CA TYR A 498 -52.42 6.62 -49.18
C TYR A 498 -52.52 7.56 -50.38
N GLY A 499 -53.74 7.84 -50.84
CA GLY A 499 -53.93 8.95 -51.76
C GLY A 499 -53.52 10.23 -51.04
N CYS A 500 -52.42 10.87 -51.46
CA CYS A 500 -52.01 12.16 -50.92
C CYS A 500 -53.21 13.11 -50.98
N THR A 501 -53.66 13.60 -49.82
CA THR A 501 -54.92 14.34 -49.71
C THR A 501 -54.74 15.81 -50.11
N GLY A 502 -53.50 16.28 -50.23
CA GLY A 502 -53.15 17.66 -50.53
C GLY A 502 -53.15 18.55 -49.28
N ASN A 503 -53.49 18.01 -48.11
CA ASN A 503 -53.35 18.70 -46.82
C ASN A 503 -51.98 18.37 -46.21
N PHE A 504 -51.05 19.30 -46.36
CA PHE A 504 -49.65 19.18 -45.90
C PHE A 504 -49.51 18.69 -44.45
N VAL A 505 -50.35 19.20 -43.53
CA VAL A 505 -50.32 18.83 -42.11
C VAL A 505 -50.92 17.44 -41.90
N GLY A 506 -52.02 17.12 -42.59
CA GLY A 506 -52.66 15.80 -42.52
C GLY A 506 -51.75 14.68 -43.05
N ASP A 507 -51.10 14.92 -44.18
CA ASP A 507 -50.19 13.95 -44.81
C ASP A 507 -48.93 13.71 -43.94
N LEU A 508 -48.44 14.74 -43.22
CA LEU A 508 -47.36 14.60 -42.24
C LEU A 508 -47.78 13.74 -41.04
N LEU A 509 -48.97 13.99 -40.48
CA LEU A 509 -49.50 13.22 -39.35
C LEU A 509 -49.73 11.76 -39.72
N ASN A 510 -50.23 11.47 -40.93
CA ASN A 510 -50.38 10.12 -41.44
C ASN A 510 -49.03 9.40 -41.61
N SER A 511 -47.99 10.12 -42.04
CA SER A 511 -46.64 9.58 -42.18
C SER A 511 -46.00 9.26 -40.83
N LEU A 512 -46.21 10.13 -39.82
CA LEU A 512 -45.79 9.89 -38.43
C LEU A 512 -46.55 8.72 -37.80
N TYR A 513 -47.84 8.59 -38.08
CA TYR A 513 -48.65 7.44 -37.66
C TYR A 513 -48.11 6.14 -38.28
N PHE A 514 -47.86 6.12 -39.59
CA PHE A 514 -47.28 4.96 -40.27
C PHE A 514 -45.93 4.55 -39.68
N SER A 515 -45.05 5.52 -39.44
CA SER A 515 -43.75 5.29 -38.80
C SER A 515 -43.91 4.72 -37.37
N THR A 516 -44.82 5.27 -36.56
CA THR A 516 -45.09 4.75 -35.21
C THR A 516 -45.54 3.29 -35.22
N VAL A 517 -46.44 2.92 -36.13
CA VAL A 517 -46.96 1.55 -36.28
C VAL A 517 -45.90 0.60 -36.81
N THR A 518 -45.07 1.06 -37.74
CA THR A 518 -43.96 0.28 -38.31
C THR A 518 -42.88 0.04 -37.26
N PHE A 519 -42.50 1.07 -36.50
CA PHE A 519 -41.55 1.00 -35.40
C PHE A 519 -42.01 0.03 -34.29
N THR A 520 -43.28 0.09 -33.92
CA THR A 520 -43.86 -0.79 -32.89
C THR A 520 -44.18 -2.19 -33.42
N THR A 521 -43.96 -2.45 -34.72
CA THR A 521 -44.24 -3.74 -35.39
C THR A 521 -45.70 -4.21 -35.31
N LEU A 522 -46.64 -3.29 -35.00
CA LEU A 522 -48.05 -3.60 -34.83
C LEU A 522 -48.77 -3.92 -36.15
N GLY A 523 -48.40 -3.23 -37.24
CA GLY A 523 -48.92 -3.45 -38.61
C GLY A 523 -50.46 -3.41 -38.74
N PHE A 524 -51.05 -2.24 -39.03
CA PHE A 524 -52.51 -2.09 -39.14
C PHE A 524 -53.12 -2.34 -40.54
N GLY A 525 -52.30 -2.59 -41.57
CA GLY A 525 -52.75 -3.03 -42.90
C GLY A 525 -53.49 -1.98 -43.75
N ASP A 526 -53.86 -0.85 -43.16
CA ASP A 526 -54.45 0.33 -43.79
C ASP A 526 -53.43 1.13 -44.62
N LEU A 527 -52.17 1.10 -44.20
CA LEU A 527 -51.06 1.78 -44.86
C LEU A 527 -49.98 0.77 -45.25
N ALA A 528 -49.57 0.77 -46.52
CA ALA A 528 -48.58 -0.18 -47.03
C ALA A 528 -47.45 0.54 -47.80
N PRO A 529 -46.18 0.24 -47.52
CA PRO A 529 -45.07 0.80 -48.26
C PRO A 529 -44.99 0.17 -49.67
N THR A 530 -44.69 0.99 -50.66
CA THR A 530 -44.52 0.57 -52.05
C THR A 530 -43.11 0.92 -52.55
N GLY A 531 -42.65 0.26 -53.61
CA GLY A 531 -41.31 0.47 -54.17
C GLY A 531 -40.18 0.41 -53.11
N LEU A 532 -39.28 1.41 -53.14
CA LEU A 532 -38.12 1.53 -52.24
C LEU A 532 -38.50 1.72 -50.76
N MET A 533 -39.71 2.25 -50.45
CA MET A 533 -40.14 2.45 -49.07
C MET A 533 -40.32 1.14 -48.30
N LYS A 534 -40.44 0.00 -49.00
CA LYS A 534 -40.44 -1.33 -48.36
C LYS A 534 -39.14 -1.60 -47.60
N ALA A 535 -38.00 -1.17 -48.16
CA ALA A 535 -36.70 -1.36 -47.52
C ALA A 535 -36.52 -0.44 -46.29
N PHE A 536 -36.99 0.81 -46.37
CA PHE A 536 -37.02 1.72 -45.23
C PHE A 536 -37.93 1.20 -44.12
N ALA A 537 -39.14 0.75 -44.45
CA ALA A 537 -40.07 0.17 -43.47
C ALA A 537 -39.50 -1.10 -42.82
N ALA A 538 -38.83 -1.98 -43.59
CA ALA A 538 -38.15 -3.15 -43.02
C ALA A 538 -37.02 -2.75 -42.06
N THR A 539 -36.24 -1.71 -42.40
CA THR A 539 -35.15 -1.21 -41.56
C THR A 539 -35.67 -0.56 -40.28
N GLU A 540 -36.74 0.24 -40.38
CA GLU A 540 -37.41 0.86 -39.23
C GLU A 540 -38.01 -0.19 -38.30
N ALA A 541 -38.70 -1.19 -38.84
CA ALA A 541 -39.25 -2.29 -38.04
C ALA A 541 -38.15 -3.05 -37.28
N LEU A 542 -37.00 -3.28 -37.91
CA LEU A 542 -35.83 -3.90 -37.26
C LEU A 542 -35.26 -3.02 -36.14
N LEU A 543 -35.06 -1.72 -36.40
CA LEU A 543 -34.58 -0.77 -35.40
C LEU A 543 -35.56 -0.65 -34.22
N GLY A 544 -36.86 -0.62 -34.50
CA GLY A 544 -37.93 -0.60 -33.52
C GLY A 544 -37.93 -1.84 -32.64
N ALA A 545 -37.81 -3.03 -33.25
CA ALA A 545 -37.67 -4.29 -32.50
C ALA A 545 -36.45 -4.29 -31.57
N ILE A 546 -35.28 -3.81 -32.04
CA ILE A 546 -34.05 -3.73 -31.23
C ILE A 546 -34.22 -2.75 -30.04
N LEU A 547 -34.77 -1.56 -30.28
CA LEU A 547 -34.94 -0.54 -29.23
C LEU A 547 -36.03 -0.93 -28.22
N MET A 548 -37.10 -1.57 -28.66
CA MET A 548 -38.13 -2.12 -27.77
C MET A 548 -37.56 -3.25 -26.90
N ALA A 549 -36.79 -4.18 -27.49
CA ALA A 549 -36.10 -5.23 -26.75
C ALA A 549 -35.11 -4.64 -25.71
N ALA A 550 -34.35 -3.61 -26.10
CA ALA A 550 -33.47 -2.87 -25.20
C ALA A 550 -34.27 -2.25 -24.04
N LEU A 551 -35.37 -1.57 -24.31
CA LEU A 551 -36.22 -0.95 -23.28
C LEU A 551 -36.74 -1.98 -22.27
N VAL A 552 -37.22 -3.12 -22.76
CA VAL A 552 -37.69 -4.22 -21.91
C VAL A 552 -36.54 -4.78 -21.07
N SER A 553 -35.37 -5.01 -21.67
CA SER A 553 -34.19 -5.51 -20.95
C SER A 553 -33.78 -4.59 -19.80
N VAL A 554 -33.74 -3.27 -20.04
CA VAL A 554 -33.41 -2.28 -19.00
C VAL A 554 -34.50 -2.24 -17.93
N GLY A 555 -35.77 -2.30 -18.34
CA GLY A 555 -36.90 -2.35 -17.41
C GLY A 555 -36.82 -3.55 -16.47
N VAL A 556 -36.57 -4.74 -17.01
CA VAL A 556 -36.41 -5.97 -16.21
C VAL A 556 -35.21 -5.87 -15.28
N GLN A 557 -34.06 -5.40 -15.76
CA GLN A 557 -32.87 -5.18 -14.91
C GLN A 557 -33.17 -4.25 -13.74
N LYS A 558 -33.85 -3.12 -13.98
CA LYS A 558 -34.18 -2.17 -12.91
C LYS A 558 -35.28 -2.62 -11.94
N ILE A 559 -36.10 -3.60 -12.33
CA ILE A 559 -37.12 -4.20 -11.45
C ILE A 559 -36.53 -5.32 -10.59
N THR A 560 -35.50 -6.01 -11.10
CA THR A 560 -34.88 -7.16 -10.45
C THR A 560 -33.72 -6.80 -9.52
N MET A 561 -33.16 -5.60 -9.68
CA MET A 561 -32.18 -4.96 -8.77
C MET A 561 -32.85 -4.35 -7.55
#